data_AF-A0A9N9BIX4-F1
#
_entry.id   AF-A0A9N9BIX4-F1
#
_cell.length_a   1.000
_cell.length_b   1.000
_cell.length_c   1.000
_cell.angle_alpha   90.00
_cell.angle_beta   90.00
_cell.angle_gamma   90.00
#
_symmetry.space_group_name_H-M   'P 1'
#
loop_
_entity.id
_entity.type
_entity.pdbx_description
1 polymer ?
#
loop_
_entity_poly.entity_id
_entity_poly.type
_entity_poly.pdbx_seq_one_letter_code
_entity_poly.pdbx_strand_id
1 'polypeptide(L)'
;MPKSSKPLTWVDQELTNDNLPKNIKLNIELLLGEEDLKPKRKGTELPKRSMNAFFIYRKALDKELKNRGYYDLRMREKVKLAGMLWKSENREVKEICQQLASKAKNLLEQELNSTTNYFTPTSQPESSFNDYVWYLMCTNQFSEESINEKKERLRTNAKASVKLDASDSSSSMDEENFDESFNWRRMYMKLSRPISFVAKDRGVLWLDTADGIVNTHHWKTLDCDESEYGKVVFLDYVWWFDVWGNIPNVLPGIYDVIWRFKVNPNFRLQNLQFVTRVLEVFNEKLELKHGEPIETQTTHLMNSKIFELIAEGGNWVEYCLPYQITIPEERVIDSVRIPHSVEYRLYNHEDIKRGLWIDYVRLRIHKDDDEEEELEDQHRHIN
;
A
#
# COMPACT_ATOMS: atom_id res chain seq x y z
N MET A 1 35.62 49.88 27.03
CA MET A 1 35.27 48.51 27.48
C MET A 1 35.57 47.52 26.37
N PRO A 2 36.06 46.32 26.70
CA PRO A 2 36.86 45.50 25.79
C PRO A 2 36.00 44.66 24.85
N LYS A 3 36.60 44.35 23.70
CA LYS A 3 36.13 43.46 22.64
C LYS A 3 35.69 42.12 23.23
N SER A 4 34.45 41.72 22.99
CA SER A 4 33.96 40.39 23.33
C SER A 4 34.76 39.35 22.55
N SER A 5 35.53 38.56 23.30
CA SER A 5 36.19 37.35 22.86
C SER A 5 35.21 36.40 22.17
N LYS A 6 35.49 36.05 20.91
CA LYS A 6 34.93 34.85 20.29
C LYS A 6 35.42 33.63 21.10
N PRO A 7 34.55 32.72 21.54
CA PRO A 7 35.03 31.45 22.07
C PRO A 7 35.51 30.55 20.93
N LEU A 8 36.63 29.92 21.24
CA LEU A 8 37.38 28.88 20.54
C LEU A 8 36.56 28.00 19.59
N THR A 9 37.14 27.84 18.40
CA THR A 9 36.91 26.78 17.42
C THR A 9 36.81 25.39 18.06
N TRP A 10 35.72 24.68 17.79
CA TRP A 10 35.66 23.22 17.91
C TRP A 10 36.62 22.63 16.89
N VAL A 11 37.82 22.30 17.35
CA VAL A 11 38.75 21.48 16.58
C VAL A 11 38.15 20.08 16.55
N ASP A 12 37.75 19.61 15.37
CA ASP A 12 37.60 18.19 15.09
C ASP A 12 38.97 17.52 15.29
N GLN A 13 39.31 17.17 16.53
CA GLN A 13 40.36 16.22 16.80
C GLN A 13 39.80 14.85 16.43
N GLU A 14 40.12 14.38 15.23
CA GLU A 14 40.10 12.95 14.95
C GLU A 14 41.01 12.28 16.00
N LEU A 15 40.39 11.54 16.92
CA LEU A 15 41.10 10.69 17.87
C LEU A 15 41.90 9.67 17.05
N THR A 16 43.22 9.87 16.98
CA THR A 16 44.15 8.92 16.38
C THR A 16 44.09 7.60 17.15
N ASN A 17 44.43 6.49 16.48
CA ASN A 17 44.39 5.11 17.00
C ASN A 17 45.16 4.90 18.32
N ASP A 18 45.92 5.88 18.80
CA ASP A 18 46.74 5.80 20.01
C ASP A 18 46.02 6.22 21.29
N ASN A 19 44.85 6.87 21.21
CA ASN A 19 44.04 7.24 22.38
C ASN A 19 42.90 6.25 22.70
N LEU A 20 42.75 5.18 21.92
CA LEU A 20 41.77 4.14 22.22
C LEU A 20 42.30 3.18 23.29
N PRO A 21 41.50 2.78 24.28
CA PRO A 21 41.92 1.82 25.29
C PRO A 21 42.17 0.44 24.66
N LYS A 22 43.44 0.08 24.47
CA LYS A 22 43.88 -1.16 23.77
C LYS A 22 43.84 -2.42 24.64
N ASN A 23 43.60 -2.30 25.95
CA ASN A 23 43.60 -3.42 26.92
C ASN A 23 42.32 -3.47 27.76
N ILE A 24 41.17 -3.68 27.12
CA ILE A 24 39.89 -3.91 27.82
C ILE A 24 39.66 -5.43 27.89
N LYS A 25 39.82 -6.02 29.09
CA LYS A 25 39.32 -7.37 29.36
C LYS A 25 37.83 -7.29 29.67
N LEU A 26 37.00 -7.93 28.86
CA LEU A 26 35.55 -7.98 29.06
C LEU A 26 35.18 -9.24 29.82
N ASN A 27 34.53 -9.08 30.98
CA ASN A 27 33.81 -10.18 31.59
C ASN A 27 32.34 -10.12 31.15
N ILE A 28 32.04 -10.84 30.06
CA ILE A 28 30.77 -10.73 29.35
C ILE A 28 29.60 -11.22 30.20
N GLU A 29 29.83 -12.24 31.04
CA GLU A 29 28.82 -12.82 31.94
C GLU A 29 28.42 -11.87 33.06
N LEU A 30 29.32 -10.99 33.51
CA LEU A 30 29.03 -9.97 34.53
C LEU A 30 28.41 -8.70 33.94
N LEU A 31 28.59 -8.45 32.64
CA LEU A 31 28.18 -7.19 32.00
C LEU A 31 26.80 -7.27 31.32
N LEU A 32 26.37 -8.44 30.90
CA LEU A 32 25.09 -8.64 30.19
C LEU A 32 24.16 -9.54 31.01
N GLY A 33 23.03 -8.98 31.45
CA GLY A 33 21.94 -9.74 32.04
C GLY A 33 20.95 -10.23 30.98
N GLU A 34 19.96 -11.04 31.39
CA GLU A 34 18.92 -11.55 30.47
C GLU A 34 18.12 -10.43 29.79
N GLU A 35 17.88 -9.32 30.50
CA GLU A 35 17.22 -8.12 29.95
C GLU A 35 18.00 -7.47 28.80
N ASP A 36 19.32 -7.64 28.74
CA ASP A 36 20.13 -7.16 27.62
C ASP A 36 20.06 -8.09 26.41
N LEU A 37 19.55 -9.30 26.56
CA LEU A 37 19.42 -10.27 25.48
C LEU A 37 18.02 -10.22 24.84
N LYS A 38 17.05 -9.63 25.55
CA LYS A 38 15.69 -9.46 25.03
C LYS A 38 15.65 -8.55 23.79
N PRO A 39 14.83 -8.89 22.79
CA PRO A 39 14.67 -8.05 21.61
C PRO A 39 14.04 -6.71 21.99
N LYS A 40 14.70 -5.61 21.60
CA LYS A 40 14.13 -4.27 21.78
C LYS A 40 13.16 -3.97 20.65
N ARG A 41 11.89 -3.73 20.99
CA ARG A 41 10.87 -3.28 20.05
C ARG A 41 11.21 -1.90 19.50
N LYS A 42 11.00 -1.69 18.21
CA LYS A 42 11.07 -0.37 17.57
C LYS A 42 9.65 0.01 17.16
N GLY A 43 8.94 0.73 18.02
CA GLY A 43 7.49 0.91 17.89
C GLY A 43 6.75 -0.37 18.28
N THR A 44 5.82 -0.82 17.44
CA THR A 44 5.03 -2.06 17.61
C THR A 44 5.73 -3.32 17.07
N GLU A 45 6.83 -3.17 16.32
CA GLU A 45 7.51 -4.27 15.65
C GLU A 45 8.65 -4.89 16.47
N LEU A 46 8.74 -6.22 16.43
CA LEU A 46 9.91 -6.98 16.90
C LEU A 46 11.04 -6.94 15.84
N PRO A 47 12.31 -6.97 16.27
CA PRO A 47 13.43 -6.97 15.34
C PRO A 47 13.44 -8.23 14.47
N LYS A 48 13.60 -8.04 13.15
CA LYS A 48 13.63 -9.12 12.14
C LYS A 48 14.77 -10.14 12.30
N ARG A 49 15.78 -9.85 13.12
CA ARG A 49 16.97 -10.70 13.34
C ARG A 49 17.42 -10.65 14.80
N SER A 50 17.81 -11.80 15.35
CA SER A 50 18.43 -11.89 16.67
C SER A 50 19.85 -11.33 16.68
N MET A 51 20.37 -10.99 17.86
CA MET A 51 21.73 -10.49 18.00
C MET A 51 22.73 -11.63 17.78
N ASN A 52 23.69 -11.42 16.87
CA ASN A 52 24.80 -12.36 16.69
C ASN A 52 25.88 -12.19 17.78
N ALA A 53 26.83 -13.12 17.84
CA ALA A 53 27.91 -13.12 18.83
C ALA A 53 28.73 -11.81 18.85
N PHE A 54 28.97 -11.20 17.68
CA PHE A 54 29.67 -9.92 17.60
C PHE A 54 28.83 -8.75 18.16
N PHE A 55 27.52 -8.74 17.94
CA PHE A 55 26.62 -7.74 18.52
C PHE A 55 26.55 -7.86 20.04
N ILE A 56 26.54 -9.08 20.57
CA ILE A 56 26.64 -9.36 22.02
C ILE A 56 27.93 -8.75 22.57
N TYR A 57 29.07 -9.07 21.94
CA TYR A 57 30.37 -8.55 22.33
C TYR A 57 30.43 -7.01 22.31
N ARG A 58 29.96 -6.39 21.22
CA ARG A 58 29.90 -4.92 21.09
C ARG A 58 29.03 -4.28 22.16
N LYS A 59 27.94 -4.94 22.56
CA LYS A 59 27.04 -4.44 23.61
C LYS A 59 27.69 -4.51 24.99
N ALA A 60 28.42 -5.60 25.29
CA ALA A 60 29.22 -5.70 26.51
C ALA A 60 30.32 -4.63 26.54
N LEU A 61 31.01 -4.40 25.42
CA LEU A 61 32.02 -3.36 25.30
C LEU A 61 31.43 -1.95 25.49
N ASP A 62 30.27 -1.64 24.93
CA ASP A 62 29.63 -0.33 25.13
C ASP A 62 29.28 -0.08 26.61
N LYS A 63 28.84 -1.11 27.34
CA LYS A 63 28.62 -1.02 28.79
C LYS A 63 29.93 -0.81 29.56
N GLU A 64 30.97 -1.55 29.23
CA GLU A 64 32.27 -1.40 29.90
C GLU A 64 32.90 -0.03 29.64
N LEU A 65 32.79 0.49 28.41
CA LEU A 65 33.25 1.83 28.07
C LEU A 65 32.51 2.89 28.87
N LYS A 66 31.19 2.75 29.04
CA LYS A 66 30.39 3.63 29.90
C LYS A 66 30.81 3.54 31.37
N ASN A 67 31.05 2.34 31.89
CA ASN A 67 31.52 2.14 33.27
C ASN A 67 32.88 2.80 33.52
N ARG A 68 33.73 2.87 32.49
CA ARG A 68 35.05 3.52 32.55
C ARG A 68 35.01 5.03 32.24
N GLY A 69 33.83 5.62 32.08
CA GLY A 69 33.66 7.05 31.85
C GLY A 69 33.72 7.51 30.39
N TYR A 70 33.80 6.59 29.42
CA TYR A 70 33.86 6.91 27.99
C TYR A 70 32.45 7.03 27.37
N TYR A 71 31.68 8.01 27.84
CA TYR A 71 30.30 8.24 27.36
C TYR A 71 30.25 8.85 25.95
N ASP A 72 31.21 9.71 25.61
CA ASP A 72 31.17 10.57 24.41
C ASP A 72 31.76 9.93 23.14
N LEU A 73 32.19 8.66 23.21
CA LEU A 73 32.70 7.97 22.03
C LEU A 73 31.60 7.79 20.98
N ARG A 74 31.89 8.20 19.74
CA ARG A 74 30.94 8.07 18.63
C ARG A 74 30.72 6.59 18.32
N MET A 75 29.50 6.23 17.90
CA MET A 75 29.13 4.83 17.59
C MET A 75 30.10 4.19 16.56
N ARG A 76 30.58 4.97 15.59
CA ARG A 76 31.55 4.52 14.58
C ARG A 76 32.88 4.08 15.22
N GLU A 77 33.35 4.78 16.25
CA GLU A 77 34.59 4.47 16.98
C GLU A 77 34.42 3.23 17.84
N LYS A 78 33.27 3.12 18.53
CA LYS A 78 32.91 1.93 19.32
C LYS A 78 32.85 0.67 18.46
N VAL A 79 32.31 0.75 17.23
CA VAL A 79 32.28 -0.39 16.28
C VAL A 79 33.69 -0.76 15.81
N LYS A 80 34.53 0.23 15.48
CA LYS A 80 35.94 -0.02 15.10
C LYS A 80 36.70 -0.71 16.23
N LEU A 81 36.58 -0.22 17.46
CA LEU A 81 37.21 -0.82 18.64
C LEU A 81 36.71 -2.25 18.88
N ALA A 82 35.39 -2.47 18.82
CA ALA A 82 34.81 -3.81 18.95
C ALA A 82 35.34 -4.76 17.89
N GLY A 83 35.45 -4.31 16.64
CA GLY A 83 35.99 -5.10 15.53
C GLY A 83 37.46 -5.48 15.71
N MET A 84 38.28 -4.59 16.26
CA MET A 84 39.68 -4.87 16.58
C MET A 84 39.80 -5.87 17.72
N LEU A 85 39.12 -5.60 18.85
CA LEU A 85 39.22 -6.45 20.05
C LEU A 85 38.63 -7.84 19.79
N TRP A 86 37.51 -7.95 19.07
CA TRP A 86 36.90 -9.24 18.70
C TRP A 86 37.84 -10.15 17.90
N LYS A 87 38.70 -9.58 17.03
CA LYS A 87 39.68 -10.37 16.27
C LYS A 87 40.75 -10.98 17.18
N SER A 88 41.26 -10.21 18.14
CA SER A 88 42.28 -10.63 19.11
C SER A 88 41.73 -11.40 20.31
N GLU A 89 40.42 -11.50 20.46
CA GLU A 89 39.79 -12.11 21.63
C GLU A 89 39.98 -13.64 21.68
N ASN A 90 40.12 -14.16 22.90
CA ASN A 90 40.29 -15.58 23.17
C ASN A 90 39.06 -16.41 22.75
N ARG A 91 39.30 -17.69 22.46
CA ARG A 91 38.26 -18.63 22.03
C ARG A 91 37.13 -18.78 23.07
N GLU A 92 37.47 -18.84 24.36
CA GLU A 92 36.51 -18.95 25.46
C GLU A 92 35.49 -17.80 25.46
N VAL A 93 35.95 -16.57 25.26
CA VAL A 93 35.07 -15.39 25.21
C VAL A 93 34.15 -15.43 23.98
N LYS A 94 34.66 -15.92 22.85
CA LYS A 94 33.84 -16.12 21.64
C LYS A 94 32.79 -17.20 21.84
N GLU A 95 33.11 -18.28 22.55
CA GLU A 95 32.17 -19.35 22.92
C GLU A 95 31.08 -18.83 23.86
N ILE A 96 31.43 -18.02 24.88
CA ILE A 96 30.45 -17.35 25.76
C ILE A 96 29.52 -16.44 24.92
N CYS A 97 30.06 -15.62 24.02
CA CYS A 97 29.24 -14.79 23.12
C CYS A 97 28.33 -15.61 22.20
N GLN A 98 28.78 -16.78 21.74
CA GLN A 98 27.96 -17.68 20.93
C GLN A 98 26.82 -18.29 21.76
N GLN A 99 27.09 -18.73 22.98
CA GLN A 99 26.05 -19.23 23.90
C GLN A 99 25.00 -18.15 24.18
N LEU A 100 25.44 -16.92 24.44
CA LEU A 100 24.54 -15.78 24.65
C LEU A 100 23.76 -15.40 23.38
N ALA A 101 24.35 -15.50 22.19
CA ALA A 101 23.66 -15.28 20.93
C ALA A 101 22.59 -16.36 20.68
N SER A 102 22.89 -17.63 20.99
CA SER A 102 21.92 -18.72 20.95
C SER A 102 20.77 -18.49 21.94
N LYS A 103 21.07 -18.02 23.16
CA LYS A 103 20.05 -17.65 24.15
C LYS A 103 19.18 -16.49 23.66
N ALA A 104 19.77 -15.46 23.06
CA ALA A 104 19.05 -14.33 22.47
C ALA A 104 18.17 -14.76 21.28
N LYS A 105 18.62 -15.73 20.48
CA LYS A 105 17.82 -16.33 19.41
C LYS A 105 16.61 -17.08 19.98
N ASN A 106 16.83 -17.92 21.00
CA ASN A 106 15.74 -18.64 21.66
C ASN A 106 14.73 -17.70 22.32
N LEU A 107 15.17 -16.60 22.92
CA LEU A 107 14.26 -15.58 23.50
C LEU A 107 13.44 -14.86 22.41
N LEU A 108 14.04 -14.54 21.27
CA LEU A 108 13.32 -13.96 20.13
C LEU A 108 12.30 -14.97 19.58
N GLU A 109 12.67 -16.24 19.44
CA GLU A 109 11.75 -17.32 19.04
C GLU A 109 10.65 -17.54 20.07
N GLN A 110 10.93 -17.44 21.37
CA GLN A 110 9.92 -17.51 22.42
C GLN A 110 8.97 -16.31 22.40
N GLU A 111 9.44 -15.09 22.15
CA GLU A 111 8.56 -13.92 22.01
C GLU A 111 7.73 -13.96 20.71
N LEU A 112 8.33 -14.42 19.61
CA LEU A 112 7.59 -14.71 18.38
C LEU A 112 6.53 -15.77 18.66
N ASN A 113 6.91 -16.91 19.25
CA ASN A 113 5.99 -18.01 19.58
C ASN A 113 4.96 -17.63 20.64
N SER A 114 5.25 -16.74 21.59
CA SER A 114 4.25 -16.26 22.58
C SER A 114 3.26 -15.28 21.94
N THR A 115 3.70 -14.56 20.91
CA THR A 115 2.79 -13.80 20.02
C THR A 115 1.97 -14.75 19.13
N THR A 116 2.51 -15.93 18.81
CA THR A 116 1.84 -17.02 18.06
C THR A 116 0.97 -17.95 18.93
N ASN A 117 1.23 -18.07 20.24
CA ASN A 117 0.65 -19.09 21.13
C ASN A 117 -0.73 -18.71 21.72
N TYR A 118 -1.41 -17.73 21.12
CA TYR A 118 -2.87 -17.73 21.18
C TYR A 118 -3.51 -18.73 20.22
N PHE A 119 -2.76 -19.45 19.37
CA PHE A 119 -3.34 -20.40 18.42
C PHE A 119 -2.45 -21.62 18.17
N THR A 120 -2.55 -22.63 19.04
CA THR A 120 -2.51 -24.03 18.57
C THR A 120 -3.96 -24.48 18.32
N PRO A 121 -4.25 -25.02 17.12
CA PRO A 121 -5.62 -25.30 16.68
C PRO A 121 -6.13 -26.54 17.38
N THR A 122 -6.85 -26.34 18.48
CA THR A 122 -7.82 -27.35 18.92
C THR A 122 -9.11 -26.99 18.19
N SER A 123 -9.36 -27.67 17.06
CA SER A 123 -10.66 -27.71 16.38
C SER A 123 -11.36 -26.35 16.24
N GLN A 124 -10.87 -25.47 15.35
CA GLN A 124 -11.65 -24.33 14.89
C GLN A 124 -11.75 -24.32 13.37
N PRO A 125 -12.92 -23.90 12.83
CA PRO A 125 -13.30 -24.14 11.45
C PRO A 125 -12.39 -23.37 10.48
N GLU A 126 -12.11 -23.99 9.33
CA GLU A 126 -11.20 -23.55 8.25
C GLU A 126 -11.38 -22.10 7.75
N SER A 127 -12.45 -21.40 8.16
CA SER A 127 -12.72 -20.02 7.78
C SER A 127 -11.74 -18.98 8.36
N SER A 128 -11.15 -19.19 9.55
CA SER A 128 -10.30 -18.16 10.19
C SER A 128 -8.84 -18.15 9.71
N PHE A 129 -8.33 -19.30 9.27
CA PHE A 129 -6.96 -19.39 8.70
C PHE A 129 -6.84 -18.59 7.39
N ASN A 130 -7.89 -18.63 6.58
CA ASN A 130 -7.95 -17.90 5.32
C ASN A 130 -7.86 -16.38 5.58
N ASP A 131 -8.56 -15.89 6.62
CA ASP A 131 -8.64 -14.47 6.91
C ASP A 131 -7.31 -13.86 7.41
N TYR A 132 -6.49 -14.62 8.14
CA TYR A 132 -5.16 -14.16 8.57
C TYR A 132 -4.17 -14.00 7.40
N VAL A 133 -4.24 -14.87 6.40
CA VAL A 133 -3.42 -14.74 5.18
C VAL A 133 -3.78 -13.44 4.45
N TRP A 134 -5.08 -13.16 4.31
CA TRP A 134 -5.53 -11.92 3.68
C TRP A 134 -5.24 -10.67 4.50
N TYR A 135 -5.24 -10.78 5.84
CA TYR A 135 -4.78 -9.72 6.73
C TYR A 135 -3.32 -9.36 6.44
N LEU A 136 -2.43 -10.36 6.44
CA LEU A 136 -1.02 -10.17 6.13
C LEU A 136 -0.82 -9.59 4.73
N MET A 137 -1.56 -10.08 3.74
CA MET A 137 -1.51 -9.55 2.37
C MET A 137 -1.96 -8.08 2.33
N CYS A 138 -3.02 -7.71 3.06
CA CYS A 138 -3.48 -6.33 3.16
C CYS A 138 -2.44 -5.40 3.79
N THR A 139 -1.95 -5.75 4.98
CA THR A 139 -1.08 -4.87 5.76
C THR A 139 0.32 -4.74 5.18
N ASN A 140 0.76 -5.71 4.39
CA ASN A 140 2.04 -5.62 3.69
C ASN A 140 1.94 -4.82 2.38
N GLN A 141 0.78 -4.79 1.71
CA GLN A 141 0.63 -4.13 0.41
C GLN A 141 0.03 -2.73 0.48
N PHE A 142 -0.85 -2.45 1.46
CA PHE A 142 -1.57 -1.19 1.55
C PHE A 142 -1.19 -0.43 2.82
N SER A 143 -1.16 0.91 2.75
CA SER A 143 -0.89 1.76 3.92
C SER A 143 -1.99 1.63 4.98
N GLU A 144 -1.63 1.86 6.25
CA GLU A 144 -2.60 1.86 7.36
C GLU A 144 -3.73 2.88 7.14
N GLU A 145 -3.43 4.04 6.56
CA GLU A 145 -4.43 5.06 6.21
C GLU A 145 -5.46 4.53 5.21
N SER A 146 -5.03 3.88 4.12
CA SER A 146 -5.92 3.30 3.11
C SER A 146 -6.78 2.17 3.68
N ILE A 147 -6.19 1.33 4.53
CA ILE A 147 -6.91 0.25 5.23
C ILE A 147 -7.97 0.85 6.15
N ASN A 148 -7.62 1.86 6.96
CA ASN A 148 -8.53 2.48 7.91
C ASN A 148 -9.66 3.27 7.24
N GLU A 149 -9.37 4.03 6.17
CA GLU A 149 -10.39 4.72 5.37
C GLU A 149 -11.41 3.70 4.83
N LYS A 150 -10.95 2.54 4.32
CA LYS A 150 -11.83 1.51 3.80
C LYS A 150 -12.60 0.78 4.90
N LYS A 151 -12.00 0.53 6.06
CA LYS A 151 -12.66 -0.05 7.24
C LYS A 151 -13.85 0.81 7.69
N GLU A 152 -13.64 2.12 7.84
CA GLU A 152 -14.70 3.03 8.26
C GLU A 152 -15.86 3.08 7.25
N ARG A 153 -15.56 3.08 5.95
CA ARG A 153 -16.60 3.02 4.91
C ARG A 153 -17.40 1.71 4.93
N LEU A 154 -16.78 0.57 5.22
CA LEU A 154 -17.51 -0.69 5.37
C LEU A 154 -18.44 -0.65 6.58
N ARG A 155 -17.99 -0.04 7.68
CA ARG A 155 -18.81 0.16 8.89
C ARG A 155 -19.99 1.08 8.63
N THR A 156 -19.81 2.17 7.88
CA THR A 156 -20.92 3.09 7.53
C THR A 156 -21.92 2.43 6.58
N ASN A 157 -21.46 1.69 5.59
CA ASN A 157 -22.35 1.04 4.61
C ASN A 157 -23.16 -0.10 5.24
N ALA A 158 -22.56 -0.88 6.15
CA ALA A 158 -23.28 -1.92 6.90
C ALA A 158 -24.35 -1.32 7.83
N LYS A 159 -24.08 -0.16 8.44
CA LYS A 159 -25.06 0.57 9.25
C LYS A 159 -26.20 1.17 8.42
N ALA A 160 -25.94 1.52 7.16
CA ALA A 160 -26.96 2.03 6.25
C ALA A 160 -27.90 0.92 5.75
N SER A 161 -27.40 -0.29 5.48
CA SER A 161 -28.24 -1.43 5.07
C SER A 161 -29.16 -1.91 6.19
N VAL A 162 -28.70 -1.95 7.45
CA VAL A 162 -29.52 -2.37 8.60
C VAL A 162 -30.65 -1.38 8.90
N LYS A 163 -30.47 -0.09 8.59
CA LYS A 163 -31.51 0.94 8.79
C LYS A 163 -32.65 0.88 7.77
N LEU A 164 -32.44 0.29 6.59
CA LEU A 164 -33.49 0.12 5.59
C LEU A 164 -34.42 -1.06 5.93
N ASP A 165 -33.93 -2.06 6.66
CA ASP A 165 -34.71 -3.24 7.04
C ASP A 165 -35.47 -3.06 8.38
N ALA A 166 -35.09 -2.06 9.19
CA ALA A 166 -35.68 -1.79 10.50
C ALA A 166 -37.00 -0.97 10.46
N SER A 167 -37.54 -0.64 9.28
CA SER A 167 -38.82 0.08 9.19
C SER A 167 -40.07 -0.81 9.33
N ASP A 168 -39.92 -2.14 9.43
CA ASP A 168 -41.04 -3.07 9.66
C ASP A 168 -40.66 -4.15 10.68
N SER A 169 -40.47 -3.77 11.94
CA SER A 169 -40.90 -4.53 13.13
C SER A 169 -40.21 -4.02 14.40
N SER A 170 -41.03 -3.64 15.38
CA SER A 170 -40.60 -3.28 16.72
C SER A 170 -40.12 -4.51 17.48
N SER A 171 -38.82 -4.62 17.71
CA SER A 171 -38.24 -5.55 18.69
C SER A 171 -36.91 -5.01 19.20
N SER A 172 -36.96 -4.31 20.32
CA SER A 172 -35.80 -3.88 21.09
C SER A 172 -35.21 -5.07 21.85
N MET A 173 -34.17 -5.70 21.32
CA MET A 173 -33.18 -6.44 22.11
C MET A 173 -31.80 -6.42 21.40
N ASP A 174 -30.80 -6.05 22.20
CA ASP A 174 -29.36 -6.30 22.07
C ASP A 174 -28.59 -5.59 20.93
N GLU A 175 -28.33 -4.29 21.14
CA GLU A 175 -27.23 -3.52 20.53
C GLU A 175 -25.85 -3.98 21.08
N GLU A 176 -25.52 -5.27 21.05
CA GLU A 176 -24.20 -5.70 21.56
C GLU A 176 -23.77 -7.09 21.03
N ASN A 177 -23.81 -7.32 19.72
CA ASN A 177 -23.00 -8.38 19.07
C ASN A 177 -23.01 -8.35 17.53
N PHE A 178 -22.83 -7.19 16.90
CA PHE A 178 -22.47 -7.16 15.47
C PHE A 178 -20.95 -7.14 15.29
N ASP A 179 -20.25 -8.10 15.92
CA ASP A 179 -18.89 -8.48 15.52
C ASP A 179 -18.99 -9.63 14.50
N GLU A 180 -19.76 -9.38 13.43
CA GLU A 180 -19.75 -10.23 12.25
C GLU A 180 -18.40 -10.03 11.56
N SER A 181 -17.45 -10.89 11.90
CA SER A 181 -16.37 -11.39 11.04
C SER A 181 -15.89 -10.35 10.02
N PHE A 182 -15.04 -9.43 10.49
CA PHE A 182 -14.33 -8.52 9.61
C PHE A 182 -13.49 -9.34 8.61
N ASN A 183 -14.05 -9.61 7.44
CA ASN A 183 -13.47 -10.52 6.47
C ASN A 183 -12.33 -9.81 5.71
N TRP A 184 -11.10 -10.09 6.13
CA TRP A 184 -9.87 -9.62 5.51
C TRP A 184 -9.74 -10.05 4.06
N ARG A 185 -10.32 -11.19 3.63
CA ARG A 185 -10.39 -11.54 2.20
C ARG A 185 -11.19 -10.52 1.41
N ARG A 186 -12.34 -10.10 1.93
CA ARG A 186 -13.21 -9.09 1.31
C ARG A 186 -12.56 -7.71 1.37
N MET A 187 -11.83 -7.41 2.44
CA MET A 187 -11.03 -6.19 2.54
C MET A 187 -9.90 -6.18 1.52
N TYR A 188 -9.12 -7.25 1.43
CA TYR A 188 -8.06 -7.43 0.45
C TYR A 188 -8.62 -7.29 -0.95
N MET A 189 -9.65 -8.05 -1.32
CA MET A 189 -10.30 -7.96 -2.63
C MET A 189 -10.83 -6.56 -2.94
N LYS A 190 -11.22 -5.76 -1.93
CA LYS A 190 -11.67 -4.38 -2.12
C LYS A 190 -10.54 -3.37 -2.23
N LEU A 191 -9.41 -3.61 -1.57
CA LEU A 191 -8.20 -2.79 -1.64
C LEU A 191 -7.36 -3.13 -2.86
N SER A 192 -7.34 -4.41 -3.25
CA SER A 192 -6.66 -4.99 -4.40
C SER A 192 -7.49 -4.93 -5.67
N ARG A 193 -8.76 -4.47 -5.60
CA ARG A 193 -9.52 -4.10 -6.80
C ARG A 193 -8.73 -2.98 -7.46
N PRO A 194 -8.17 -3.18 -8.65
CA PRO A 194 -7.46 -2.13 -9.36
C PRO A 194 -8.54 -1.21 -9.92
N ILE A 195 -9.02 -0.30 -9.10
CA ILE A 195 -10.12 0.61 -9.40
C ILE A 195 -9.65 2.01 -9.06
N SER A 196 -9.76 2.91 -10.02
CA SER A 196 -9.56 4.33 -9.79
C SER A 196 -10.90 5.03 -9.81
N PHE A 197 -11.15 5.76 -8.73
CA PHE A 197 -12.37 6.53 -8.61
C PHE A 197 -12.15 7.89 -9.23
N VAL A 198 -12.72 8.10 -10.42
CA VAL A 198 -12.45 9.31 -11.22
C VAL A 198 -12.84 10.57 -10.46
N ALA A 199 -13.85 10.53 -9.57
CA ALA A 199 -14.20 11.73 -8.80
C ALA A 199 -13.18 12.16 -7.73
N LYS A 200 -12.32 11.25 -7.25
CA LYS A 200 -11.25 11.55 -6.26
C LYS A 200 -9.86 11.58 -6.90
N ASP A 201 -9.59 10.66 -7.83
CA ASP A 201 -8.24 10.30 -8.26
C ASP A 201 -8.00 10.66 -9.74
N ARG A 202 -8.37 11.89 -10.16
CA ARG A 202 -8.20 12.38 -11.54
C ARG A 202 -7.38 13.67 -11.65
N GLY A 203 -6.66 13.80 -12.76
CA GLY A 203 -6.32 15.07 -13.37
C GLY A 203 -7.32 15.41 -14.48
N VAL A 204 -7.63 16.70 -14.63
CA VAL A 204 -8.50 17.18 -15.71
C VAL A 204 -7.94 18.45 -16.32
N LEU A 205 -7.89 18.48 -17.65
CA LEU A 205 -7.64 19.68 -18.46
C LEU A 205 -8.81 19.87 -19.43
N TRP A 206 -9.14 21.11 -19.72
CA TRP A 206 -10.18 21.45 -20.68
C TRP A 206 -9.97 22.87 -21.23
N LEU A 207 -10.67 23.17 -22.31
CA LEU A 207 -10.82 24.54 -22.82
C LEU A 207 -12.27 24.95 -22.78
N ASP A 208 -12.47 26.11 -22.17
CA ASP A 208 -13.77 26.78 -22.07
C ASP A 208 -14.19 27.30 -23.45
N THR A 209 -15.49 27.22 -23.71
CA THR A 209 -16.13 28.08 -24.72
C THR A 209 -16.47 29.39 -24.01
N ALA A 210 -16.09 30.52 -24.59
CA ALA A 210 -16.14 31.84 -23.93
C ALA A 210 -17.56 32.42 -23.79
N ASP A 211 -18.54 31.60 -23.42
CA ASP A 211 -19.95 32.00 -23.31
C ASP A 211 -20.32 32.22 -21.83
N GLY A 212 -19.71 33.25 -21.19
CA GLY A 212 -20.18 33.72 -19.87
C GLY A 212 -19.17 34.49 -19.02
N ILE A 213 -19.69 35.40 -18.19
CA ILE A 213 -18.93 36.26 -17.25
C ILE A 213 -18.52 35.50 -15.97
N VAL A 214 -18.93 34.24 -15.81
CA VAL A 214 -18.71 33.45 -14.59
C VAL A 214 -18.03 32.14 -14.97
N ASN A 215 -16.84 31.88 -14.40
CA ASN A 215 -16.13 30.60 -14.47
C ASN A 215 -16.99 29.50 -13.83
N THR A 216 -17.94 28.94 -14.58
CA THR A 216 -18.64 27.73 -14.18
C THR A 216 -17.71 26.56 -14.43
N HIS A 217 -17.26 25.88 -13.37
CA HIS A 217 -16.49 24.65 -13.52
C HIS A 217 -17.30 23.64 -14.33
N HIS A 218 -16.87 23.39 -15.57
CA HIS A 218 -17.57 22.54 -16.51
C HIS A 218 -17.50 21.06 -16.15
N TRP A 219 -16.53 20.67 -15.33
CA TRP A 219 -16.51 19.39 -14.64
C TRP A 219 -16.96 19.58 -13.20
N LYS A 220 -18.04 18.89 -12.81
CA LYS A 220 -18.61 18.95 -11.47
C LYS A 220 -18.46 17.60 -10.80
N THR A 221 -18.15 17.59 -9.51
CA THR A 221 -18.30 16.39 -8.69
C THR A 221 -19.67 16.46 -8.03
N LEU A 222 -20.51 15.46 -8.28
CA LEU A 222 -21.87 15.38 -7.78
C LEU A 222 -22.00 14.20 -6.83
N ASP A 223 -22.80 14.34 -5.78
CA ASP A 223 -23.22 13.19 -4.97
C ASP A 223 -24.20 12.32 -5.78
N CYS A 224 -24.06 11.00 -5.68
CA CYS A 224 -24.85 10.04 -6.45
C CYS A 224 -24.91 8.71 -5.70
N ASP A 225 -26.09 8.32 -5.22
CA ASP A 225 -26.29 7.11 -4.44
C ASP A 225 -26.10 5.82 -5.26
N GLU A 226 -26.24 5.91 -6.58
CA GLU A 226 -26.01 4.81 -7.52
C GLU A 226 -24.52 4.54 -7.80
N SER A 227 -23.62 5.47 -7.39
CA SER A 227 -22.18 5.26 -7.45
C SER A 227 -21.74 4.33 -6.32
N GLU A 228 -20.83 3.40 -6.62
CA GLU A 228 -20.20 2.58 -5.57
C GLU A 228 -19.47 3.42 -4.51
N TYR A 229 -19.17 4.69 -4.83
CA TYR A 229 -18.39 5.62 -4.02
C TYR A 229 -19.19 6.84 -3.57
N GLY A 230 -20.49 6.89 -3.86
CA GLY A 230 -21.41 7.96 -3.46
C GLY A 230 -21.22 9.28 -4.21
N LYS A 231 -20.27 9.36 -5.16
CA LYS A 231 -19.94 10.57 -5.92
C LYS A 231 -19.60 10.22 -7.35
N VAL A 232 -19.83 11.13 -8.28
CA VAL A 232 -19.52 10.97 -9.71
C VAL A 232 -18.98 12.26 -10.28
N VAL A 233 -18.33 12.17 -11.44
CA VAL A 233 -17.88 13.33 -12.20
C VAL A 233 -18.85 13.58 -13.33
N PHE A 234 -19.36 14.80 -13.45
CA PHE A 234 -20.29 15.21 -14.48
C PHE A 234 -19.67 16.28 -15.38
N LEU A 235 -19.74 16.05 -16.69
CA LEU A 235 -19.38 17.00 -17.73
C LEU A 235 -20.58 17.86 -18.12
N ASP A 236 -20.55 19.12 -17.71
CA ASP A 236 -21.58 20.11 -18.02
C ASP A 236 -21.46 20.63 -19.44
N TYR A 237 -20.30 21.22 -19.82
CA TYR A 237 -20.13 21.86 -21.13
C TYR A 237 -18.67 22.20 -21.48
N VAL A 238 -18.04 21.61 -22.49
CA VAL A 238 -16.65 21.95 -22.89
C VAL A 238 -16.43 21.86 -24.40
N TRP A 239 -15.48 22.65 -24.93
CA TRP A 239 -15.01 22.49 -26.32
C TRP A 239 -14.00 21.36 -26.46
N TRP A 240 -13.08 21.20 -25.52
CA TRP A 240 -12.26 19.99 -25.44
C TRP A 240 -12.00 19.64 -24.00
N PHE A 241 -11.77 18.35 -23.76
CA PHE A 241 -11.36 17.88 -22.45
C PHE A 241 -10.36 16.75 -22.55
N ASP A 242 -9.65 16.57 -21.45
CA ASP A 242 -8.72 15.50 -21.18
C ASP A 242 -8.83 15.12 -19.70
N VAL A 243 -9.25 13.89 -19.43
CA VAL A 243 -9.39 13.31 -18.09
C VAL A 243 -8.43 12.16 -17.99
N TRP A 244 -7.58 12.15 -16.97
CA TRP A 244 -6.65 11.05 -16.74
C TRP A 244 -6.52 10.74 -15.26
N GLY A 245 -5.97 9.56 -14.98
CA GLY A 245 -5.63 9.15 -13.63
C GLY A 245 -4.76 7.91 -13.66
N ASN A 246 -4.48 7.38 -12.48
CA ASN A 246 -3.58 6.24 -12.32
C ASN A 246 -4.17 5.23 -11.32
N ILE A 247 -4.01 3.95 -11.64
CA ILE A 247 -4.22 2.82 -10.73
C ILE A 247 -2.83 2.35 -10.31
N PRO A 248 -2.37 2.64 -9.08
CA PRO A 248 -1.03 2.28 -8.64
C PRO A 248 -0.96 0.81 -8.21
N ASN A 249 0.26 0.25 -8.22
CA ASN A 249 0.59 -1.07 -7.67
C ASN A 249 -0.29 -2.20 -8.22
N VAL A 250 -0.47 -2.24 -9.54
CA VAL A 250 -1.24 -3.29 -10.22
C VAL A 250 -0.41 -4.57 -10.26
N LEU A 251 -1.02 -5.68 -9.86
CA LEU A 251 -0.37 -6.98 -9.83
C LEU A 251 -0.16 -7.52 -11.26
N PRO A 252 0.89 -8.35 -11.49
CA PRO A 252 1.07 -9.05 -12.76
C PRO A 252 -0.17 -9.83 -13.19
N GLY A 253 -0.43 -9.87 -14.50
CA GLY A 253 -1.59 -10.56 -15.08
C GLY A 253 -2.15 -9.85 -16.30
N ILE A 254 -3.17 -10.47 -16.91
CA ILE A 254 -3.91 -9.93 -18.05
C ILE A 254 -5.21 -9.32 -17.52
N TYR A 255 -5.54 -8.11 -17.98
CA TYR A 255 -6.70 -7.37 -17.49
C TYR A 255 -7.55 -6.80 -18.62
N ASP A 256 -8.87 -6.89 -18.43
CA ASP A 256 -9.85 -6.04 -19.11
C ASP A 256 -9.87 -4.65 -18.46
N VAL A 257 -9.99 -3.60 -19.26
CA VAL A 257 -10.18 -2.23 -18.79
C VAL A 257 -11.64 -1.83 -18.93
N ILE A 258 -12.28 -1.50 -17.81
CA ILE A 258 -13.72 -1.22 -17.74
C ILE A 258 -13.95 0.20 -17.27
N TRP A 259 -14.72 0.95 -18.05
CA TRP A 259 -15.19 2.28 -17.70
C TRP A 259 -16.66 2.24 -17.32
N ARG A 260 -16.99 2.74 -16.13
CA ARG A 260 -18.39 2.95 -15.74
C ARG A 260 -18.79 4.39 -15.98
N PHE A 261 -19.71 4.60 -16.92
CA PHE A 261 -20.21 5.93 -17.25
C PHE A 261 -21.68 5.93 -17.62
N LYS A 262 -22.27 7.13 -17.70
CA LYS A 262 -23.65 7.38 -18.10
C LYS A 262 -23.67 8.59 -19.04
N VAL A 263 -24.60 8.61 -19.98
CA VAL A 263 -24.73 9.70 -20.97
C VAL A 263 -26.13 10.29 -20.92
N ASN A 264 -26.24 11.61 -21.09
CA ASN A 264 -27.51 12.32 -21.07
C ASN A 264 -28.20 12.17 -22.43
N PRO A 265 -29.45 11.69 -22.50
CA PRO A 265 -30.15 11.50 -23.78
C PRO A 265 -30.40 12.81 -24.54
N ASN A 266 -30.38 13.96 -23.85
CA ASN A 266 -30.58 15.26 -24.49
C ASN A 266 -29.34 15.74 -25.25
N PHE A 267 -28.20 15.06 -25.11
CA PHE A 267 -26.91 15.54 -25.58
C PHE A 267 -26.22 14.49 -26.46
N ARG A 268 -25.72 14.92 -27.62
CA ARG A 268 -24.95 14.06 -28.51
C ARG A 268 -23.50 14.03 -28.07
N LEU A 269 -23.03 12.85 -27.69
CA LEU A 269 -21.63 12.58 -27.38
C LEU A 269 -21.06 11.71 -28.49
N GLN A 270 -19.84 12.01 -28.93
CA GLN A 270 -19.13 11.27 -29.97
C GLN A 270 -17.62 11.45 -29.82
N ASN A 271 -16.84 10.72 -30.61
CA ASN A 271 -15.38 10.86 -30.75
C ASN A 271 -14.61 10.80 -29.42
N LEU A 272 -15.03 9.91 -28.51
CA LEU A 272 -14.28 9.70 -27.26
C LEU A 272 -13.08 8.80 -27.50
N GLN A 273 -11.90 9.24 -27.04
CA GLN A 273 -10.66 8.47 -27.14
C GLN A 273 -10.26 7.96 -25.76
N PHE A 274 -10.13 6.64 -25.66
CA PHE A 274 -9.71 5.93 -24.45
C PHE A 274 -8.29 5.44 -24.63
N VAL A 275 -7.41 5.79 -23.71
CA VAL A 275 -6.01 5.38 -23.70
C VAL A 275 -5.71 4.72 -22.37
N THR A 276 -5.02 3.58 -22.42
CA THR A 276 -4.48 2.90 -21.24
C THR A 276 -3.00 2.67 -21.43
N ARG A 277 -2.19 2.97 -20.41
CA ARG A 277 -0.75 2.78 -20.43
C ARG A 277 -0.28 2.02 -19.20
N VAL A 278 0.62 1.07 -19.40
CA VAL A 278 1.30 0.35 -18.33
C VAL A 278 2.65 1.00 -18.08
N LEU A 279 2.88 1.46 -16.86
CA LEU A 279 4.07 2.22 -16.46
C LEU A 279 4.84 1.48 -15.37
N GLU A 280 6.16 1.35 -15.52
CA GLU A 280 7.06 1.02 -14.39
C GLU A 280 7.23 2.27 -13.52
N VAL A 281 7.09 2.11 -12.20
CA VAL A 281 7.25 3.21 -11.24
C VAL A 281 8.61 3.10 -10.57
N PHE A 282 9.49 4.06 -10.85
CA PHE A 282 10.83 4.13 -10.27
C PHE A 282 10.86 5.11 -9.10
N ASN A 283 11.59 4.75 -8.05
CA ASN A 283 11.88 5.63 -6.92
C ASN A 283 13.33 6.15 -7.05
N GLU A 284 13.53 7.18 -7.85
CA GLU A 284 14.80 7.90 -7.87
C GLU A 284 14.76 9.03 -6.86
N LYS A 285 15.61 8.97 -5.82
CA LYS A 285 15.82 10.08 -4.87
C LYS A 285 14.54 10.58 -4.18
N LEU A 286 13.62 9.67 -3.79
CA LEU A 286 12.35 9.98 -3.11
C LEU A 286 11.30 10.70 -3.99
N GLU A 287 11.52 10.81 -5.30
CA GLU A 287 10.52 11.26 -6.26
C GLU A 287 10.00 10.05 -7.05
N LEU A 288 8.69 9.83 -7.02
CA LEU A 288 8.03 8.85 -7.88
C LEU A 288 8.10 9.35 -9.32
N LYS A 289 8.91 8.70 -10.16
CA LYS A 289 8.94 8.98 -11.59
C LYS A 289 8.32 7.82 -12.35
N HIS A 290 7.38 8.14 -13.22
CA HIS A 290 6.87 7.20 -14.20
C HIS A 290 7.92 7.02 -15.30
N GLY A 291 8.30 5.78 -15.58
CA GLY A 291 9.13 5.44 -16.74
C GLY A 291 8.37 5.62 -18.06
N GLU A 292 9.06 5.37 -19.17
CA GLU A 292 8.41 5.18 -20.47
C GLU A 292 7.37 4.05 -20.38
N PRO A 293 6.22 4.17 -21.06
CA PRO A 293 5.19 3.15 -21.03
C PRO A 293 5.70 1.84 -21.64
N ILE A 294 5.52 0.74 -20.90
CA ILE A 294 5.79 -0.62 -21.36
C ILE A 294 4.80 -0.99 -22.48
N GLU A 295 3.54 -0.63 -22.27
CA GLU A 295 2.44 -0.90 -23.18
C GLU A 295 1.54 0.34 -23.27
N THR A 296 1.04 0.65 -24.47
CA THR A 296 0.03 1.68 -24.70
C THR A 296 -1.05 1.13 -25.62
N GLN A 297 -2.28 1.11 -25.14
CA GLN A 297 -3.46 0.70 -25.89
C GLN A 297 -4.40 1.89 -26.07
N THR A 298 -5.03 1.97 -27.23
CA THR A 298 -5.95 3.07 -27.57
C THR A 298 -7.20 2.53 -28.25
N THR A 299 -8.36 3.07 -27.87
CA THR A 299 -9.63 2.80 -28.54
C THR A 299 -10.34 4.12 -28.80
N HIS A 300 -10.87 4.24 -30.02
CA HIS A 300 -11.62 5.40 -30.46
C HIS A 300 -13.08 5.04 -30.67
N LEU A 301 -13.95 5.62 -29.85
CA LEU A 301 -15.40 5.52 -30.00
C LEU A 301 -15.94 6.70 -30.84
N MET A 302 -15.92 6.52 -32.16
CA MET A 302 -16.43 7.51 -33.12
C MET A 302 -17.96 7.49 -33.26
N ASN A 303 -18.62 6.38 -32.96
CA ASN A 303 -20.03 6.19 -33.33
C ASN A 303 -20.98 6.82 -32.30
N SER A 304 -21.68 7.89 -32.69
CA SER A 304 -22.71 8.53 -31.86
C SER A 304 -23.84 7.58 -31.46
N LYS A 305 -24.15 6.55 -32.28
CA LYS A 305 -25.23 5.60 -32.01
C LYS A 305 -25.00 4.79 -30.74
N ILE A 306 -23.74 4.47 -30.41
CA ILE A 306 -23.43 3.74 -29.17
C ILE A 306 -23.84 4.59 -27.96
N PHE A 307 -23.52 5.89 -28.01
CA PHE A 307 -23.88 6.82 -26.94
C PHE A 307 -25.38 7.10 -26.90
N GLU A 308 -26.06 7.16 -28.06
CA GLU A 308 -27.52 7.25 -28.14
C GLU A 308 -28.18 6.04 -27.47
N LEU A 309 -27.73 4.82 -27.77
CA LEU A 309 -28.24 3.58 -27.14
C LEU A 309 -28.02 3.57 -25.62
N ILE A 310 -26.82 3.97 -25.18
CA ILE A 310 -26.51 4.11 -23.75
C ILE A 310 -27.43 5.14 -23.08
N ALA A 311 -27.67 6.26 -23.76
CA ALA A 311 -28.46 7.37 -23.22
C ALA A 311 -29.97 7.07 -23.21
N GLU A 312 -30.50 6.36 -24.21
CA GLU A 312 -31.88 5.85 -24.25
C GLU A 312 -32.17 4.88 -23.12
N GLY A 313 -31.19 4.05 -22.75
CA GLY A 313 -31.29 3.17 -21.58
C GLY A 313 -31.38 3.92 -20.25
N GLY A 314 -31.01 5.21 -20.20
CA GLY A 314 -31.11 6.09 -19.03
C GLY A 314 -30.28 5.66 -17.81
N ASN A 315 -29.44 4.64 -17.97
CA ASN A 315 -28.76 3.92 -16.90
C ASN A 315 -27.24 3.97 -17.03
N TRP A 316 -26.56 3.57 -15.96
CA TRP A 316 -25.11 3.34 -15.96
C TRP A 316 -24.75 2.17 -16.85
N VAL A 317 -23.65 2.30 -17.58
CA VAL A 317 -23.07 1.21 -18.36
C VAL A 317 -21.64 0.95 -17.94
N GLU A 318 -21.27 -0.33 -17.92
CA GLU A 318 -19.88 -0.77 -17.86
C GLU A 318 -19.40 -1.05 -19.27
N TYR A 319 -18.58 -0.15 -19.81
CA TYR A 319 -17.98 -0.31 -21.12
C TYR A 319 -16.61 -0.97 -20.97
N CYS A 320 -16.51 -2.22 -21.39
CA CYS A 320 -15.25 -2.93 -21.53
C CYS A 320 -14.54 -2.48 -22.81
N LEU A 321 -13.31 -2.00 -22.70
CA LEU A 321 -12.51 -1.65 -23.86
C LEU A 321 -12.21 -2.91 -24.69
N PRO A 322 -12.11 -2.80 -26.03
CA PRO A 322 -11.93 -3.94 -26.94
C PRO A 322 -10.49 -4.47 -26.96
N TYR A 323 -9.71 -4.19 -25.92
CA TYR A 323 -8.35 -4.65 -25.74
C TYR A 323 -8.13 -5.07 -24.30
N GLN A 324 -7.13 -5.94 -24.13
CA GLN A 324 -6.58 -6.32 -22.84
C GLN A 324 -5.26 -5.59 -22.64
N ILE A 325 -4.86 -5.41 -21.39
CA ILE A 325 -3.52 -4.95 -21.02
C ILE A 325 -2.79 -6.07 -20.29
N THR A 326 -1.49 -6.19 -20.53
CA THR A 326 -0.65 -7.18 -19.85
C THR A 326 0.27 -6.48 -18.86
N ILE A 327 0.11 -6.80 -17.58
CA ILE A 327 1.01 -6.35 -16.52
C ILE A 327 2.10 -7.42 -16.36
N PRO A 328 3.37 -7.11 -16.68
CA PRO A 328 4.44 -8.09 -16.59
C PRO A 328 4.80 -8.40 -15.12
N GLU A 329 5.50 -9.51 -14.92
CA GLU A 329 6.07 -9.89 -13.62
C GLU A 329 6.96 -8.79 -13.04
N GLU A 330 6.88 -8.59 -11.72
CA GLU A 330 7.63 -7.55 -11.02
C GLU A 330 9.14 -7.76 -11.19
N ARG A 331 9.84 -6.73 -11.67
CA ARG A 331 11.30 -6.73 -11.68
C ARG A 331 11.84 -6.42 -10.29
N VAL A 332 12.89 -7.13 -9.91
CA VAL A 332 13.63 -6.88 -8.66
C VAL A 332 15.01 -6.34 -9.01
N ILE A 333 15.27 -5.08 -8.69
CA ILE A 333 16.58 -4.44 -8.83
C ILE A 333 17.10 -4.14 -7.43
N ASP A 334 18.30 -4.62 -7.10
CA ASP A 334 18.94 -4.39 -5.78
C ASP A 334 18.06 -4.75 -4.56
N SER A 335 17.27 -5.83 -4.67
CA SER A 335 16.29 -6.28 -3.66
C SER A 335 15.08 -5.33 -3.46
N VAL A 336 14.89 -4.37 -4.35
CA VAL A 336 13.70 -3.50 -4.41
C VAL A 336 12.80 -3.99 -5.55
N ARG A 337 11.53 -4.23 -5.22
CA ARG A 337 10.49 -4.54 -6.21
C ARG A 337 10.05 -3.27 -6.90
N ILE A 338 9.96 -3.32 -8.22
CA ILE A 338 9.47 -2.20 -9.04
C ILE A 338 8.01 -2.48 -9.34
N PRO A 339 7.07 -1.73 -8.73
CA PRO A 339 5.66 -1.91 -8.99
C PRO A 339 5.28 -1.33 -10.35
N HIS A 340 4.24 -1.91 -10.94
CA HIS A 340 3.59 -1.37 -12.12
C HIS A 340 2.40 -0.49 -11.74
N SER A 341 2.14 0.53 -12.53
CA SER A 341 0.94 1.34 -12.44
C SER A 341 0.26 1.43 -13.79
N VAL A 342 -1.05 1.57 -13.79
CA VAL A 342 -1.84 1.70 -15.01
C VAL A 342 -2.40 3.11 -15.09
N GLU A 343 -1.89 3.89 -16.03
CA GLU A 343 -2.47 5.18 -16.39
C GLU A 343 -3.67 4.94 -17.31
N TYR A 344 -4.77 5.62 -17.02
CA TYR A 344 -5.93 5.66 -17.89
C TYR A 344 -6.21 7.10 -18.29
N ARG A 345 -6.73 7.27 -19.50
CA ARG A 345 -7.03 8.59 -20.04
C ARG A 345 -8.23 8.52 -20.98
N LEU A 346 -9.11 9.51 -20.85
CA LEU A 346 -10.28 9.74 -21.69
C LEU A 346 -10.25 11.18 -22.17
N TYR A 347 -10.21 11.39 -23.47
CA TYR A 347 -10.19 12.74 -24.02
C TYR A 347 -11.02 12.85 -25.28
N ASN A 348 -11.39 14.10 -25.59
CA ASN A 348 -11.90 14.47 -26.89
C ASN A 348 -11.55 15.94 -27.15
N HIS A 349 -10.84 16.19 -28.26
CA HIS A 349 -10.34 17.50 -28.65
C HIS A 349 -11.19 18.25 -29.69
N GLU A 350 -12.33 17.69 -30.11
CA GLU A 350 -13.12 18.17 -31.26
C GLU A 350 -14.60 18.36 -30.95
N ASP A 351 -15.17 19.53 -31.25
CA ASP A 351 -16.61 19.88 -31.09
C ASP A 351 -17.12 20.07 -29.64
N ILE A 352 -18.44 20.28 -29.57
CA ILE A 352 -19.36 20.33 -28.44
C ILE A 352 -19.44 19.13 -27.49
N LYS A 353 -19.01 19.15 -26.20
CA LYS A 353 -19.27 18.01 -25.28
C LYS A 353 -20.00 18.43 -24.02
N ARG A 354 -20.98 17.62 -23.65
CA ARG A 354 -21.81 17.77 -22.45
C ARG A 354 -22.53 16.47 -22.15
N GLY A 355 -22.97 16.29 -20.90
CA GLY A 355 -23.83 15.18 -20.54
C GLY A 355 -23.14 13.86 -20.23
N LEU A 356 -21.85 13.86 -19.93
CA LEU A 356 -21.12 12.64 -19.59
C LEU A 356 -20.95 12.56 -18.07
N TRP A 357 -21.43 11.48 -17.46
CA TRP A 357 -21.11 11.13 -16.08
C TRP A 357 -20.10 9.99 -16.06
N ILE A 358 -19.03 10.13 -15.28
CA ILE A 358 -18.02 9.08 -15.07
C ILE A 358 -17.99 8.74 -13.59
N ASP A 359 -18.08 7.45 -13.29
CA ASP A 359 -17.98 6.95 -11.92
C ASP A 359 -16.56 6.46 -11.64
N TYR A 360 -16.19 5.31 -12.23
CA TYR A 360 -14.89 4.68 -12.02
C TYR A 360 -14.28 4.10 -13.30
N VAL A 361 -12.98 3.86 -13.21
CA VAL A 361 -12.22 3.00 -14.12
C VAL A 361 -11.73 1.81 -13.33
N ARG A 362 -11.91 0.61 -13.86
CA ARG A 362 -11.59 -0.65 -13.20
C ARG A 362 -10.77 -1.55 -14.11
N LEU A 363 -9.78 -2.23 -13.55
CA LEU A 363 -9.18 -3.40 -14.16
C LEU A 363 -9.86 -4.65 -13.61
N ARG A 364 -10.26 -5.54 -14.50
CA ARG A 364 -10.81 -6.86 -14.17
C ARG A 364 -9.83 -7.90 -14.71
N ILE A 365 -9.41 -8.86 -13.89
CA ILE A 365 -8.57 -9.96 -14.35
C ILE A 365 -9.30 -10.65 -15.49
N HIS A 366 -8.63 -10.76 -16.64
CA HIS A 366 -9.13 -11.51 -17.77
C HIS A 366 -9.11 -12.98 -17.38
N LYS A 367 -10.25 -13.65 -17.47
CA LYS A 367 -10.34 -15.10 -17.34
C LYS A 367 -10.48 -15.64 -18.74
N ASP A 368 -9.59 -16.55 -19.13
CA ASP A 368 -9.79 -17.30 -20.36
C ASP A 368 -11.04 -18.16 -20.19
N ASP A 369 -11.91 -18.18 -21.20
CA ASP A 369 -13.21 -18.87 -21.19
C ASP A 369 -13.09 -20.40 -20.93
N ASP A 370 -11.88 -20.96 -20.94
CA ASP A 370 -11.59 -22.38 -20.71
C ASP A 370 -11.70 -22.82 -19.23
N GLU A 371 -11.76 -21.90 -18.25
CA GLU A 371 -11.94 -22.25 -16.82
C GLU A 371 -13.42 -22.27 -16.35
N GLU A 372 -14.38 -21.86 -17.19
CA GLU A 372 -15.81 -21.88 -16.82
C GLU A 372 -16.45 -23.28 -16.92
N GLU A 373 -15.94 -24.18 -17.77
CA GLU A 373 -16.50 -25.53 -17.92
C GLU A 373 -16.22 -26.44 -16.70
N GLU A 374 -15.10 -26.29 -15.99
CA GLU A 374 -14.78 -27.16 -14.83
C GLU A 374 -15.57 -26.84 -13.55
N LEU A 375 -16.08 -25.62 -13.41
CA LEU A 375 -16.86 -25.21 -12.23
C LEU A 375 -18.37 -25.46 -12.39
N GLU A 376 -18.90 -25.48 -13.61
CA GLU A 376 -20.29 -25.87 -13.85
C GLU A 376 -20.50 -27.39 -13.73
N ASP A 377 -19.51 -28.21 -14.13
CA ASP A 377 -19.63 -29.68 -14.04
C ASP A 377 -19.56 -30.19 -12.58
N GLN A 378 -18.86 -29.49 -11.68
CA GLN A 378 -18.89 -29.83 -10.25
C GLN A 378 -20.22 -29.48 -9.57
N HIS A 379 -21.03 -28.60 -10.15
CA HIS A 379 -22.36 -28.25 -9.62
C HIS A 379 -23.51 -29.04 -10.27
N ARG A 380 -23.27 -29.78 -11.35
CA ARG A 380 -24.25 -30.73 -11.92
C ARG A 380 -24.19 -32.14 -11.32
N HIS A 381 -23.25 -32.42 -10.40
CA HIS A 381 -23.13 -33.72 -9.72
C HIS A 381 -23.47 -33.70 -8.23
N ILE A 382 -24.02 -32.60 -7.71
CA ILE A 382 -24.55 -32.51 -6.33
C ILE A 382 -25.99 -31.98 -6.31
N ASN A 383 -26.83 -32.45 -7.24
CA ASN A 383 -28.28 -32.34 -7.12
C ASN A 383 -28.96 -33.65 -7.48
#